data_AF-A0A9D2UHX6-F1
#
_entry.id   AF-A0A9D2UHX6-F1
#
_cell.length_a   1.000
_cell.length_b   1.000
_cell.length_c   1.000
_cell.angle_alpha   90.00
_cell.angle_beta   90.00
_cell.angle_gamma   90.00
#
_symmetry.space_group_name_H-M   'P 1'
#
loop_
_entity.id
_entity.type
_entity.pdbx_description
1 polymer ?
#
loop_
_entity_poly.entity_id
_entity_poly.type
_entity_poly.pdbx_seq_one_letter_code
_entity_poly.pdbx_strand_id
1 'polypeptide(L)'
;MKQLLTIVFALYACLAYTQNAPDAASLLSGIESRIKSYGDFRVHLDIDGSNSTLTVSSDKFHLESADAEVWYDGTTLWSCMMQSGEVYVTAPTAEELMYINPYALLKEWDRNFKATLGSKAAGYGKVTLTPRQSAEYESLDLYVDSAGDIRSLTVIYGGGDNSVITIKKLEKKVKTDSNMFIFDQNKYPDFNIVDLR
;
A
#
# COMPACT_ATOMS: atom_id res chain seq x y z
N MET A 1 23.85 25.75 -68.10
CA MET A 1 23.15 26.86 -67.41
C MET A 1 21.84 26.32 -66.84
N LYS A 2 21.63 26.53 -65.52
CA LYS A 2 20.36 26.41 -64.77
C LYS A 2 19.78 24.97 -64.69
N GLN A 3 20.24 24.14 -63.76
CA GLN A 3 19.70 23.99 -62.40
C GLN A 3 18.18 24.07 -62.31
N LEU A 4 17.52 22.94 -62.02
CA LEU A 4 16.33 22.96 -61.18
C LEU A 4 16.43 21.82 -60.16
N LEU A 5 16.37 22.26 -58.91
CA LEU A 5 16.59 21.56 -57.65
C LEU A 5 15.32 20.76 -57.32
N THR A 6 15.36 19.43 -57.32
CA THR A 6 14.24 18.62 -56.82
C THR A 6 14.28 18.64 -55.29
N ILE A 7 13.44 19.49 -54.70
CA ILE A 7 13.25 19.59 -53.25
C ILE A 7 12.55 18.31 -52.77
N VAL A 8 13.29 17.46 -52.06
CA VAL A 8 12.73 16.35 -51.28
C VAL A 8 12.11 16.95 -50.04
N PHE A 9 10.80 17.16 -50.05
CA PHE A 9 10.04 17.51 -48.85
C PHE A 9 9.77 16.21 -48.07
N ALA A 10 10.74 15.76 -47.29
CA ALA A 10 10.51 14.74 -46.27
C ALA A 10 9.65 15.39 -45.17
N LEU A 11 8.34 15.25 -45.29
CA LEU A 11 7.38 15.59 -44.24
C LEU A 11 7.60 14.59 -43.10
N TYR A 12 8.59 14.86 -42.25
CA TYR A 12 8.66 14.27 -40.92
C TYR A 12 7.45 14.78 -40.16
N ALA A 13 6.34 14.06 -40.25
CA ALA A 13 5.28 14.14 -39.26
C ALA A 13 5.94 13.68 -37.95
N CYS A 14 6.46 14.66 -37.20
CA CYS A 14 6.72 14.50 -35.79
C CYS A 14 5.35 14.16 -35.20
N LEU A 15 5.08 12.86 -35.05
CA LEU A 15 4.07 12.38 -34.12
C LEU A 15 4.56 12.91 -32.78
N ALA A 16 4.04 14.08 -32.40
CA ALA A 16 4.02 14.48 -31.02
C ALA A 16 3.26 13.37 -30.31
N TYR A 17 4.00 12.39 -29.78
CA TYR A 17 3.51 11.59 -28.68
C TYR A 17 3.25 12.61 -27.59
N THR A 18 2.02 13.09 -27.49
CA THR A 18 1.52 13.62 -26.24
C THR A 18 1.63 12.47 -25.28
N GLN A 19 2.74 12.41 -24.52
CA GLN A 19 2.77 11.65 -23.29
C GLN A 19 1.74 12.35 -22.41
N ASN A 20 0.48 11.89 -22.49
CA ASN A 20 -0.51 12.25 -21.49
C ASN A 20 0.16 11.93 -20.15
N ALA A 21 0.28 12.93 -19.29
CA ALA A 21 0.72 12.67 -17.92
C ALA A 21 -0.18 11.52 -17.40
N PRO A 22 0.40 10.45 -16.82
CA PRO A 22 -0.39 9.33 -16.34
C PRO A 22 -1.47 9.89 -15.41
N ASP A 23 -2.71 9.44 -15.57
CA ASP A 23 -3.79 9.76 -14.63
C ASP A 23 -3.66 8.92 -13.34
N ALA A 24 -4.44 9.26 -12.31
CA ALA A 24 -4.35 8.59 -11.01
C ALA A 24 -4.58 7.07 -11.13
N ALA A 25 -5.51 6.66 -12.01
CA ALA A 25 -5.86 5.28 -12.23
C ALA A 25 -4.71 4.49 -12.87
N SER A 26 -4.03 5.08 -13.86
CA SER A 26 -2.85 4.49 -14.49
C SER A 26 -1.70 4.33 -13.50
N LEU A 27 -1.50 5.30 -12.60
CA LEU A 27 -0.47 5.22 -11.57
C LEU A 27 -0.76 4.10 -10.57
N LEU A 28 -1.99 4.03 -10.04
CA LEU A 28 -2.42 2.97 -9.11
C LEU A 28 -2.34 1.57 -9.73
N SER A 29 -2.82 1.43 -10.98
CA SER A 29 -2.73 0.16 -11.72
C SER A 29 -1.27 -0.27 -11.93
N GLY A 30 -0.37 0.69 -12.18
CA GLY A 30 1.07 0.43 -12.29
C GLY A 30 1.68 -0.06 -10.98
N ILE A 31 1.27 0.53 -9.85
CA ILE A 31 1.69 0.13 -8.50
C ILE A 31 1.20 -1.29 -8.18
N GLU A 32 -0.06 -1.60 -8.44
CA GLU A 32 -0.61 -2.95 -8.27
C GLU A 32 0.17 -4.00 -9.06
N SER A 33 0.42 -3.75 -10.35
CA SER A 33 1.19 -4.65 -11.20
C SER A 33 2.60 -4.86 -10.67
N ARG A 34 3.20 -3.81 -10.11
CA ARG A 34 4.53 -3.84 -9.53
C ARG A 34 4.57 -4.65 -8.24
N ILE A 35 3.61 -4.48 -7.34
CA ILE A 35 3.52 -5.29 -6.12
C ILE A 35 3.28 -6.76 -6.44
N LYS A 36 2.42 -7.08 -7.41
CA LYS A 36 2.24 -8.47 -7.91
C LYS A 36 3.57 -9.09 -8.34
N SER A 37 4.49 -8.30 -8.91
CA SER A 37 5.81 -8.77 -9.31
C SER A 37 6.75 -9.11 -8.14
N TYR A 38 6.48 -8.61 -6.92
CA TYR A 38 7.36 -8.82 -5.76
C TYR A 38 7.37 -10.28 -5.29
N GLY A 39 6.33 -11.07 -5.60
CA GLY A 39 6.07 -12.31 -4.88
C GLY A 39 5.78 -12.00 -3.42
N ASP A 40 6.15 -12.91 -2.50
CA ASP A 40 6.13 -12.58 -1.08
C ASP A 40 7.18 -11.49 -0.79
N PHE A 41 6.82 -10.54 0.06
CA PHE A 41 7.68 -9.41 0.37
C PHE A 41 7.60 -9.03 1.84
N ARG A 42 8.63 -8.33 2.30
CA ARG A 42 8.69 -7.75 3.63
C ARG A 42 8.98 -6.27 3.52
N VAL A 43 8.29 -5.47 4.31
CA VAL A 43 8.58 -4.05 4.47
C VAL A 43 8.87 -3.72 5.91
N HIS A 44 9.89 -2.89 6.10
CA HIS A 44 10.15 -2.25 7.38
C HIS A 44 9.52 -0.87 7.34
N LEU A 45 8.64 -0.62 8.30
CA LEU A 45 7.79 0.55 8.39
C LEU A 45 8.20 1.39 9.60
N ASP A 46 7.92 2.68 9.50
CA ASP A 46 7.95 3.66 10.56
C ASP A 46 6.54 4.26 10.60
N ILE A 47 5.77 3.88 11.62
CA ILE A 47 4.37 4.27 11.83
C ILE A 47 4.40 5.29 12.97
N ASP A 48 4.26 6.57 12.63
CA ASP A 48 4.29 7.68 13.60
C ASP A 48 5.48 7.66 14.57
N GLY A 49 6.66 7.24 14.10
CA GLY A 49 7.89 7.13 14.89
C GLY A 49 8.15 5.76 15.50
N SER A 50 7.21 4.81 15.39
CA SER A 50 7.35 3.44 15.86
C SER A 50 7.76 2.51 14.72
N ASN A 51 8.83 1.74 14.93
CA ASN A 51 9.27 0.76 13.94
C ASN A 51 8.33 -0.45 13.91
N SER A 52 7.99 -0.91 12.72
CA SER A 52 7.21 -2.13 12.52
C SER A 52 7.72 -2.91 11.31
N THR A 53 7.41 -4.19 11.24
CA THR A 53 7.73 -5.05 10.10
C THR A 53 6.46 -5.72 9.60
N LEU A 54 6.15 -5.55 8.32
CA LEU A 54 5.02 -6.20 7.67
C LEU A 54 5.55 -7.19 6.63
N THR A 55 5.23 -8.47 6.80
CA THR A 55 5.48 -9.52 5.80
C THR A 55 4.17 -9.87 5.12
N VAL A 56 4.15 -9.94 3.79
CA VAL A 56 2.94 -10.17 2.98
C VAL A 56 3.15 -11.33 2.03
N SER A 57 2.16 -12.22 1.95
CA SER A 57 2.06 -13.29 0.95
C SER A 57 0.63 -13.35 0.39
N SER A 58 0.46 -12.87 -0.85
CA SER A 58 -0.86 -12.71 -1.51
C SER A 58 -1.86 -11.91 -0.67
N ASP A 59 -2.74 -12.59 0.05
CA ASP A 59 -3.80 -12.03 0.89
C ASP A 59 -3.45 -12.11 2.38
N LYS A 60 -2.42 -12.89 2.74
CA LYS A 60 -1.97 -13.12 4.10
C LYS A 60 -0.94 -12.07 4.49
N PHE A 61 -0.89 -11.75 5.77
CA PHE A 61 0.17 -10.90 6.30
C PHE A 61 0.47 -11.16 7.76
N HIS A 62 1.68 -10.75 8.15
CA HIS A 62 2.16 -10.73 9.51
C HIS A 62 2.72 -9.32 9.79
N LEU A 63 2.20 -8.63 10.80
CA LEU A 63 2.66 -7.32 11.23
C LEU A 63 3.25 -7.44 12.63
N GLU A 64 4.48 -7.00 12.79
CA GLU A 64 5.23 -7.02 14.04
C GLU A 64 5.57 -5.58 14.45
N SER A 65 5.19 -5.17 15.65
CA SER A 65 5.61 -3.92 16.29
C SER A 65 6.03 -4.17 17.73
N ALA A 66 6.47 -3.13 18.44
CA ALA A 66 6.78 -3.25 19.87
C ALA A 66 5.53 -3.49 20.74
N ASP A 67 4.38 -2.95 20.30
CA ASP A 67 3.15 -2.94 21.08
C ASP A 67 2.19 -4.07 20.70
N ALA A 68 2.29 -4.58 19.47
CA ALA A 68 1.39 -5.59 18.94
C ALA A 68 2.05 -6.51 17.91
N GLU A 69 1.49 -7.70 17.79
CA GLU A 69 1.81 -8.65 16.73
C GLU A 69 0.49 -9.16 16.13
N VAL A 70 0.39 -9.13 14.80
CA VAL A 70 -0.87 -9.35 14.08
C VAL A 70 -0.66 -10.35 12.96
N TRP A 71 -1.49 -11.38 12.93
CA TRP A 71 -1.49 -12.42 11.90
C TRP A 71 -2.80 -12.40 11.14
N TYR A 72 -2.74 -12.55 9.82
CA TYR A 72 -3.91 -12.76 8.99
C TYR A 72 -3.66 -13.91 8.02
N ASP A 73 -4.46 -14.97 8.12
CA ASP A 73 -4.29 -16.19 7.32
C ASP A 73 -5.03 -16.16 5.98
N GLY A 74 -5.72 -15.06 5.67
CA GLY A 74 -6.65 -14.92 4.54
C GLY A 74 -8.12 -15.02 4.94
N THR A 75 -8.43 -15.30 6.20
CA THR A 75 -9.82 -15.39 6.72
C THR A 75 -9.92 -14.87 8.14
N THR A 76 -9.07 -15.35 9.04
CA THR A 76 -9.04 -14.95 10.45
C THR A 76 -7.89 -13.99 10.69
N LEU A 77 -8.16 -12.96 11.49
CA LEU A 77 -7.18 -12.00 11.99
C LEU A 77 -6.98 -12.25 13.48
N TRP A 78 -5.73 -12.41 13.90
CA TRP A 78 -5.34 -12.45 15.30
C TRP A 78 -4.53 -11.21 15.61
N SER A 79 -4.97 -10.43 16.59
CA SER A 79 -4.28 -9.22 17.05
C SER A 79 -3.85 -9.42 18.51
N CYS A 80 -2.56 -9.67 18.71
CA CYS A 80 -1.96 -9.85 20.03
C CYS A 80 -1.44 -8.51 20.55
N MET A 81 -2.01 -8.04 21.66
CA MET A 81 -1.66 -6.78 22.32
C MET A 81 -0.71 -7.06 23.48
N MET A 82 0.55 -6.65 23.33
CA MET A 82 1.62 -7.00 24.27
C MET A 82 1.39 -6.43 25.67
N GLN A 83 0.79 -5.24 25.75
CA GLN A 83 0.58 -4.55 27.01
C GLN A 83 -0.56 -5.16 27.85
N SER A 84 -1.66 -5.57 27.22
CA SER A 84 -2.81 -6.15 27.94
C SER A 84 -2.72 -7.65 28.13
N GLY A 85 -1.86 -8.33 27.35
CA GLY A 85 -1.82 -9.79 27.36
C GLY A 85 -3.05 -10.40 26.69
N GLU A 86 -3.64 -9.72 25.70
CA GLU A 86 -4.87 -10.16 25.03
C GLU A 86 -4.63 -10.46 23.56
N VAL A 87 -5.30 -11.49 23.06
CA VAL A 87 -5.32 -11.86 21.65
C VAL A 87 -6.75 -11.78 21.16
N TYR A 88 -7.02 -10.80 20.31
CA TYR A 88 -8.32 -10.63 19.67
C TYR A 88 -8.40 -11.43 18.39
N VAL A 89 -9.48 -12.19 18.20
CA VAL A 89 -9.70 -13.00 16.99
C VAL A 89 -10.93 -12.47 16.25
N THR A 90 -10.76 -12.03 15.01
CA THR A 90 -11.84 -11.48 14.18
C THR A 90 -11.84 -12.08 12.78
N ALA A 91 -12.92 -11.85 12.02
CA ALA A 91 -13.04 -12.16 10.61
C ALA A 91 -13.23 -10.84 9.84
N PRO A 92 -12.13 -10.11 9.54
CA PRO A 92 -12.24 -8.76 9.01
C PRO A 92 -12.75 -8.76 7.57
N THR A 93 -13.51 -7.73 7.25
CA THR A 93 -13.83 -7.33 5.88
C THR A 93 -12.59 -6.81 5.14
N ALA A 94 -12.65 -6.76 3.82
CA ALA A 94 -11.58 -6.19 3.00
C ALA A 94 -11.31 -4.70 3.34
N GLU A 95 -12.34 -3.98 3.79
CA GLU A 95 -12.22 -2.57 4.20
C GLU A 95 -11.46 -2.44 5.52
N GLU A 96 -11.77 -3.27 6.51
CA GLU A 96 -11.07 -3.30 7.80
C GLU A 96 -9.58 -3.65 7.63
N LEU A 97 -9.26 -4.56 6.70
CA LEU A 97 -7.88 -4.92 6.39
C LEU A 97 -7.04 -3.74 5.86
N MET A 98 -7.65 -2.73 5.25
CA MET A 98 -6.92 -1.57 4.73
C MET A 98 -6.31 -0.71 5.84
N TYR A 99 -6.92 -0.70 7.04
CA TYR A 99 -6.38 0.02 8.20
C TYR A 99 -5.14 -0.65 8.79
N ILE A 100 -4.94 -1.93 8.50
CA ILE A 100 -3.84 -2.74 9.06
C ILE A 100 -2.71 -2.90 8.03
N ASN A 101 -3.08 -3.21 6.79
CA ASN A 101 -2.15 -3.44 5.70
C ASN A 101 -2.32 -2.37 4.62
N PRO A 102 -1.39 -1.40 4.49
CA PRO A 102 -1.49 -0.34 3.49
C PRO A 102 -1.44 -0.86 2.05
N TYR A 103 -1.05 -2.11 1.81
CA TYR A 103 -1.11 -2.75 0.49
C TYR A 103 -2.49 -3.35 0.17
N ALA A 104 -3.35 -3.59 1.17
CA ALA A 104 -4.72 -4.06 0.94
C ALA A 104 -5.58 -2.99 0.26
N LEU A 105 -5.31 -1.71 0.54
CA LEU A 105 -5.87 -0.55 -0.14
C LEU A 105 -5.90 -0.69 -1.67
N LEU A 106 -4.82 -1.24 -2.24
CA LEU A 106 -4.61 -1.30 -3.68
C LEU A 106 -5.46 -2.37 -4.38
N LYS A 107 -6.12 -3.27 -3.65
CA LYS A 107 -6.95 -4.30 -4.27
C LYS A 107 -8.34 -3.80 -4.66
N GLU A 108 -8.86 -2.83 -3.93
CA GLU A 108 -10.25 -2.35 -4.04
C GLU A 108 -10.30 -0.81 -4.09
N TRP A 109 -9.21 -0.16 -4.52
CA TRP A 109 -9.12 1.29 -4.49
C TRP A 109 -10.17 1.95 -5.39
N ASP A 110 -10.47 1.34 -6.54
CA ASP A 110 -11.41 1.86 -7.55
C ASP A 110 -12.85 1.83 -7.05
N ARG A 111 -13.20 0.75 -6.34
CA ARG A 111 -14.50 0.53 -5.68
C ARG A 111 -14.69 1.44 -4.48
N ASN A 112 -13.65 1.61 -3.66
CA ASN A 112 -13.79 2.29 -2.37
C ASN A 112 -13.46 3.78 -2.42
N PHE A 113 -12.68 4.23 -3.41
CA PHE A 113 -12.15 5.59 -3.46
C PHE A 113 -12.34 6.28 -4.81
N LYS A 114 -12.38 7.61 -4.76
CA LYS A 114 -12.07 8.48 -5.89
C LYS A 114 -10.59 8.83 -5.81
N ALA A 115 -9.86 8.57 -6.89
CA ALA A 115 -8.43 8.87 -6.97
C ALA A 115 -8.18 10.17 -7.74
N THR A 116 -7.35 11.05 -7.18
CA THR A 116 -6.88 12.27 -7.84
C THR A 116 -5.37 12.35 -7.78
N LEU A 117 -4.76 12.92 -8.82
CA LEU A 117 -3.32 13.18 -8.80
C LEU A 117 -3.04 14.45 -8.01
N GLY A 118 -2.16 14.33 -7.02
CA GLY A 118 -1.59 15.46 -6.34
C GLY A 118 -0.41 16.04 -7.12
N SER A 119 -0.02 17.27 -6.75
CA SER A 119 1.25 17.85 -7.16
C SER A 119 2.40 16.94 -6.70
N LYS A 120 3.40 16.72 -7.58
CA LYS A 120 4.61 16.00 -7.19
C LYS A 120 5.25 16.70 -6.01
N ALA A 121 5.47 15.98 -4.91
CA ALA A 121 6.17 16.48 -3.73
C ALA A 121 7.53 15.79 -3.65
N ALA A 122 8.61 16.57 -3.50
CA ALA A 122 9.98 16.03 -3.32
C ALA A 122 10.43 15.00 -4.38
N GLY A 123 9.93 15.08 -5.62
CA GLY A 123 10.26 14.14 -6.71
C GLY A 123 9.42 12.86 -6.74
N TYR A 124 8.49 12.70 -5.79
CA TYR A 124 7.54 11.58 -5.72
C TYR A 124 6.24 11.94 -6.45
N GLY A 125 5.63 10.93 -7.09
CA GLY A 125 4.23 11.00 -7.49
C GLY A 125 3.33 10.90 -6.26
N LYS A 126 2.24 11.69 -6.25
CA LYS A 126 1.24 11.67 -5.18
C LYS A 126 -0.12 11.30 -5.75
N VAL A 127 -0.79 10.35 -5.12
CA VAL A 127 -2.20 10.03 -5.36
C VAL A 127 -2.98 10.29 -4.08
N THR A 128 -4.03 11.11 -4.18
CA THR A 128 -4.98 11.31 -3.08
C THR A 128 -6.21 10.45 -3.33
N LEU A 129 -6.56 9.62 -2.35
CA LEU A 129 -7.71 8.73 -2.36
C LEU A 129 -8.76 9.26 -1.39
N THR A 130 -9.91 9.67 -1.91
CA THR A 130 -11.04 10.12 -1.12
C THR A 130 -12.08 9.00 -1.03
N PRO A 131 -12.48 8.55 0.17
CA PRO A 131 -13.53 7.55 0.34
C PRO A 131 -14.79 7.93 -0.42
N ARG A 132 -15.43 6.93 -1.05
CA ARG A 132 -16.75 7.11 -1.69
C ARG A 132 -17.89 7.05 -0.69
N GLN A 133 -17.66 6.38 0.44
CA GLN A 133 -18.59 6.24 1.57
C GLN A 133 -18.02 6.97 2.79
N SER A 134 -18.84 7.12 3.83
CA SER A 134 -18.39 7.70 5.10
C SER A 134 -17.27 6.83 5.69
N ALA A 135 -16.18 7.46 6.09
CA ALA A 135 -15.05 6.82 6.75
C ALA A 135 -14.64 7.65 7.97
N GLU A 136 -13.84 7.06 8.87
CA GLU A 136 -13.28 7.77 10.04
C GLU A 136 -12.19 8.79 9.66
N TYR A 137 -11.73 8.77 8.42
CA TYR A 137 -10.74 9.68 7.85
C TYR A 137 -11.29 10.40 6.61
N GLU A 138 -10.73 11.56 6.29
CA GLU A 138 -11.14 12.39 5.14
C GLU A 138 -10.51 11.90 3.83
N SER A 139 -9.23 11.52 3.86
CA SER A 139 -8.52 11.03 2.67
C SER A 139 -7.24 10.27 3.02
N LEU A 140 -6.69 9.59 2.02
CA LEU A 140 -5.37 8.96 2.07
C LEU A 140 -4.47 9.59 1.01
N ASP A 141 -3.24 9.91 1.38
CA ASP A 141 -2.20 10.36 0.44
C ASP A 141 -1.14 9.27 0.27
N LEU A 142 -1.07 8.71 -0.95
CA LEU A 142 -0.08 7.72 -1.33
C LEU A 142 1.08 8.39 -2.08
N TYR A 143 2.30 8.25 -1.57
CA TYR A 143 3.51 8.78 -2.19
C TYR A 143 4.33 7.66 -2.80
N VAL A 144 4.76 7.85 -4.04
CA VAL A 144 5.36 6.81 -4.89
C VAL A 144 6.58 7.38 -5.58
N ASP A 145 7.66 6.62 -5.65
CA ASP A 145 8.87 7.05 -6.35
C ASP A 145 8.79 6.90 -7.87
N SER A 146 9.85 7.35 -8.54
CA SER A 146 9.98 7.23 -10.00
C SER A 146 10.08 5.79 -10.49
N ALA A 147 10.40 4.83 -9.62
CA ALA A 147 10.39 3.41 -9.93
C ALA A 147 8.99 2.78 -9.76
N GLY A 148 8.03 3.50 -9.17
CA GLY A 148 6.68 3.00 -8.88
C GLY A 148 6.58 2.25 -7.55
N ASP A 149 7.59 2.33 -6.69
CA ASP A 149 7.56 1.72 -5.35
C ASP A 149 6.94 2.73 -4.35
N ILE A 150 6.07 2.26 -3.46
CA ILE A 150 5.44 3.10 -2.42
C ILE A 150 6.51 3.56 -1.43
N ARG A 151 6.42 4.82 -1.00
CA ARG A 151 7.33 5.44 -0.04
C ARG A 151 6.67 5.82 1.25
N SER A 152 5.45 6.35 1.19
CA SER A 152 4.64 6.58 2.37
C SER A 152 3.15 6.56 2.04
N LEU A 153 2.36 6.31 3.08
CA LEU A 153 0.92 6.52 3.12
C LEU A 153 0.64 7.48 4.28
N THR A 154 -0.11 8.53 4.02
CA THR A 154 -0.61 9.43 5.06
C THR A 154 -2.11 9.30 5.15
N VAL A 155 -2.62 8.97 6.33
CA VAL A 155 -4.05 8.99 6.65
C VAL A 155 -4.38 10.38 7.17
N ILE A 156 -5.31 11.07 6.53
CA ILE A 156 -5.73 12.44 6.92
C ILE A 156 -7.09 12.33 7.59
N TYR A 157 -7.15 12.66 8.87
CA TYR A 157 -8.37 12.65 9.69
C TYR A 157 -9.06 14.01 9.71
N GLY A 158 -10.30 14.02 10.20
CA GLY A 158 -11.05 15.25 10.41
C GLY A 158 -10.37 16.20 11.38
N GLY A 159 -10.40 17.50 11.08
CA GLY A 159 -9.84 18.53 11.97
C GLY A 159 -8.32 18.73 11.86
N GLY A 160 -7.67 18.11 10.86
CA GLY A 160 -6.26 18.35 10.53
C GLY A 160 -5.25 17.40 11.16
N ASP A 161 -5.73 16.38 11.89
CA ASP A 161 -4.87 15.32 12.43
C ASP A 161 -4.46 14.32 11.33
N ASN A 162 -3.30 13.68 11.46
CA ASN A 162 -2.83 12.69 10.50
C ASN A 162 -1.96 11.60 11.14
N SER A 163 -1.94 10.45 10.48
CA SER A 163 -0.99 9.37 10.74
C SER A 163 -0.15 9.14 9.50
N VAL A 164 1.16 8.91 9.68
CA VAL A 164 2.13 8.71 8.61
C VAL A 164 2.79 7.34 8.73
N ILE A 165 2.61 6.53 7.69
CA ILE A 165 3.28 5.26 7.51
C ILE A 165 4.39 5.45 6.48
N THR A 166 5.64 5.33 6.89
CA THR A 166 6.82 5.46 6.02
C THR A 166 7.46 4.11 5.76
N ILE A 167 7.72 3.77 4.51
CA ILE A 167 8.46 2.55 4.13
C ILE A 167 9.96 2.84 4.17
N LYS A 168 10.65 2.25 5.16
CA LYS A 168 12.09 2.40 5.37
C LYS A 168 12.89 1.45 4.49
N LYS A 169 12.39 0.23 4.28
CA LYS A 169 13.05 -0.79 3.46
C LYS A 169 12.02 -1.76 2.90
N LEU A 170 12.25 -2.21 1.67
CA LEU A 170 11.43 -3.20 0.96
C LEU A 170 12.30 -4.37 0.51
N GLU A 171 11.94 -5.57 0.92
CA GLU A 171 12.56 -6.84 0.54
C GLU A 171 11.57 -7.63 -0.33
N LYS A 172 11.95 -7.90 -1.58
CA LYS A 172 11.13 -8.64 -2.55
C LYS A 172 11.57 -10.11 -2.59
N LYS A 173 10.70 -11.02 -3.01
CA LYS A 173 10.98 -12.47 -3.13
C LYS A 173 11.47 -13.09 -1.82
N VAL A 174 10.89 -12.66 -0.71
CA VAL A 174 11.14 -13.23 0.61
C VAL A 174 10.61 -14.67 0.61
N LYS A 175 11.30 -15.59 1.28
CA LYS A 175 10.76 -16.93 1.51
C LYS A 175 9.85 -16.87 2.74
N THR A 176 8.59 -17.26 2.57
CA THR A 176 7.63 -17.38 3.67
C THR A 176 7.14 -18.82 3.78
N ASP A 177 6.68 -19.20 4.97
CA ASP A 177 5.97 -20.45 5.21
C ASP A 177 4.54 -20.12 5.69
N SER A 178 3.62 -21.08 5.53
CA SER A 178 2.21 -20.85 5.86
C SER A 178 1.95 -20.55 7.33
N ASN A 179 2.81 -21.03 8.24
CA ASN A 179 2.64 -20.85 9.68
C ASN A 179 3.06 -19.44 10.13
N MET A 180 3.85 -18.72 9.33
CA MET A 180 4.18 -17.31 9.57
C MET A 180 2.94 -16.41 9.69
N PHE A 181 1.80 -16.83 9.14
CA PHE A 181 0.56 -16.05 9.09
C PHE A 181 -0.52 -16.58 10.03
N ILE A 182 -0.17 -17.46 10.96
CA ILE A 182 -1.10 -18.09 11.90
C ILE A 182 -0.56 -17.87 13.32
N PHE A 183 -1.44 -17.39 14.20
CA PHE A 183 -1.11 -17.24 15.62
C PHE A 183 -0.77 -18.59 16.27
N ASP A 184 0.33 -18.62 17.03
CA ASP A 184 0.77 -19.80 17.80
C ASP A 184 0.65 -19.52 19.30
N GLN A 185 -0.41 -20.05 19.92
CA GLN A 185 -0.68 -19.87 21.35
C GLN A 185 0.46 -20.37 22.24
N ASN A 186 1.27 -21.34 21.79
CA ASN A 186 2.39 -21.85 22.58
C ASN A 186 3.46 -20.78 22.84
N LYS A 187 3.53 -19.74 22.00
CA LYS A 187 4.42 -18.59 22.20
C LYS A 187 3.89 -17.58 23.23
N TYR A 188 2.59 -17.60 23.51
CA TYR A 188 1.90 -16.66 24.41
C TYR A 188 1.00 -17.42 25.42
N PRO A 189 1.58 -18.30 26.26
CA PRO A 189 0.81 -19.19 27.13
C PRO A 189 -0.05 -18.45 28.17
N ASP A 190 0.36 -17.24 28.57
CA ASP A 190 -0.30 -16.44 29.59
C ASP A 190 -1.32 -15.42 29.01
N PHE A 191 -1.49 -15.39 27.69
CA PHE A 191 -2.35 -14.41 27.03
C PHE A 191 -3.80 -14.91 26.97
N ASN A 192 -4.74 -14.00 27.22
CA ASN A 192 -6.17 -14.26 27.13
C ASN A 192 -6.67 -14.14 25.68
N ILE A 193 -7.37 -15.15 25.18
CA ILE A 193 -7.95 -15.13 23.84
C ILE A 193 -9.39 -14.61 23.92
N VAL A 194 -9.69 -13.57 23.14
CA VAL A 194 -11.01 -12.96 22.98
C VAL A 194 -11.47 -13.17 21.54
N ASP A 195 -12.35 -14.14 21.31
CA ASP A 195 -12.90 -14.44 19.98
C ASP A 195 -14.16 -13.60 19.71
N LEU A 196 -14.14 -12.84 18.62
CA LEU A 196 -15.16 -11.87 18.20
C LEU A 196 -15.71 -12.18 16.79
N ARG A 197 -15.43 -13.37 16.25
CA ARG A 197 -15.90 -13.81 14.92
C ARG A 197 -17.40 -14.10 14.88
#